data_AF-A0A1G3CLH6-F1
#
_entry.id   AF-A0A1G3CLH6-F1
#
_cell.length_a   1.000
_cell.length_b   1.000
_cell.length_c   1.000
_cell.angle_alpha   90.00
_cell.angle_beta   90.00
_cell.angle_gamma   90.00
#
_symmetry.space_group_name_H-M   'P 1'
#
loop_
_entity.id
_entity.type
_entity.pdbx_description
1 polymer ?
#
loop_
_entity_poly.entity_id
_entity_poly.type
_entity_poly.pdbx_seq_one_letter_code
_entity_poly.pdbx_strand_id
1 'polypeptide(L)'
;MSLHYACVKSFRRTFHDWAFASINYSSWARAYYDYHKARNQSHFTIIRNLAKKWIKILFAVWLNGTTYDEALHIQNLKARNIPWSMVL
;
A
#
# COMPACT_ATOMS: atom_id res chain seq x y z
N MET A 1 -9.82 -27.95 -5.23
CA MET A 1 -9.24 -27.48 -3.95
C MET A 1 -8.95 -25.99 -4.10
N SER A 2 -9.83 -25.10 -3.64
CA SER A 2 -9.62 -23.65 -3.84
C SER A 2 -8.52 -23.15 -2.89
N LEU A 3 -7.59 -22.35 -3.42
CA LEU A 3 -6.42 -21.78 -2.73
C LEU A 3 -6.77 -20.80 -1.58
N HIS A 4 -8.03 -20.76 -1.12
CA HIS A 4 -8.52 -19.88 -0.06
C HIS A 4 -8.02 -20.26 1.35
N TYR A 5 -7.65 -21.53 1.54
CA TYR A 5 -7.25 -22.08 2.84
C TYR A 5 -5.74 -21.98 3.14
N ALA A 6 -4.90 -21.69 2.14
CA ALA A 6 -3.46 -21.47 2.35
C ALA A 6 -3.12 -20.07 2.89
N CYS A 7 -4.11 -19.20 3.07
CA CYS A 7 -3.90 -17.84 3.57
C CYS A 7 -3.73 -17.85 5.10
N VAL A 8 -2.51 -17.61 5.57
CA VAL A 8 -2.19 -17.38 6.99
C VAL A 8 -2.96 -16.16 7.49
N LYS A 9 -4.02 -16.39 8.28
CA LYS A 9 -4.99 -15.35 8.67
C LYS A 9 -4.37 -14.26 9.55
N SER A 10 -3.43 -14.64 10.42
CA SER A 10 -2.69 -13.71 11.28
C SER A 10 -1.88 -12.72 10.44
N PHE A 11 -1.07 -13.24 9.52
CA PHE A 11 -0.26 -12.44 8.60
C PHE A 11 -1.10 -11.41 7.85
N ARG A 12 -2.24 -11.83 7.29
CA ARG A 12 -3.16 -10.91 6.60
C ARG A 12 -3.66 -9.78 7.51
N ARG A 13 -3.97 -10.08 8.77
CA ARG A 13 -4.45 -9.08 9.73
C ARG A 13 -3.31 -8.12 10.13
N THR A 14 -2.13 -8.65 10.45
CA THR A 14 -0.95 -7.83 10.75
C THR A 14 -0.61 -6.86 9.62
N PHE A 15 -0.66 -7.31 8.36
CA PHE A 15 -0.43 -6.43 7.21
C PHE A 15 -1.49 -5.37 7.02
N HIS A 16 -2.74 -5.69 7.36
CA HIS A 16 -3.83 -4.71 7.32
C HIS A 16 -3.61 -3.62 8.38
N ASP A 17 -3.27 -4.00 9.60
CA ASP A 17 -3.04 -3.07 10.71
C ASP A 17 -1.79 -2.22 10.47
N TRP A 18 -0.73 -2.83 9.94
CA TRP A 18 0.48 -2.09 9.54
C TRP A 18 0.20 -1.14 8.36
N ALA A 19 -0.58 -1.54 7.36
CA ALA A 19 -0.98 -0.65 6.28
C ALA A 19 -1.80 0.53 6.80
N PHE A 20 -2.67 0.32 7.79
CA PHE A 20 -3.38 1.40 8.46
C PHE A 20 -2.43 2.35 9.19
N ALA A 21 -1.48 1.81 9.97
CA ALA A 21 -0.47 2.62 10.66
C ALA A 21 0.40 3.42 9.68
N SER A 22 0.75 2.84 8.52
CA SER A 22 1.58 3.48 7.50
C SER A 22 0.99 4.78 6.95
N ILE A 23 -0.34 4.97 7.02
CA ILE A 23 -1.02 6.20 6.59
C ILE A 23 -0.51 7.42 7.37
N ASN A 24 -0.06 7.24 8.61
CA ASN A 24 0.44 8.33 9.44
C ASN A 24 1.93 8.63 9.23
N TYR A 25 2.69 7.65 8.73
CA TYR A 25 4.15 7.75 8.58
C TYR A 25 4.59 7.98 7.14
N SER A 26 3.77 7.58 6.16
CA SER A 26 4.11 7.65 4.75
C SER A 26 3.17 8.61 4.02
N SER A 27 3.78 9.57 3.34
CA SER A 27 3.11 10.62 2.59
C SER A 27 2.26 10.03 1.45
N TRP A 28 2.79 9.06 0.70
CA TRP A 28 2.05 8.45 -0.40
C TRP A 28 0.90 7.57 0.06
N ALA A 29 1.06 6.87 1.20
CA ALA A 29 0.00 6.07 1.79
C ALA A 29 -1.18 6.96 2.20
N ARG A 30 -0.89 8.15 2.74
CA ARG A 30 -1.89 9.16 3.06
C ARG A 30 -2.62 9.68 1.83
N ALA A 31 -1.88 10.10 0.80
CA ALA A 31 -2.47 10.60 -0.44
C ALA A 31 -3.35 9.54 -1.14
N TYR A 32 -2.91 8.28 -1.13
CA TYR A 32 -3.71 7.15 -1.62
C TYR A 32 -5.03 7.02 -0.85
N TYR A 33 -4.97 7.06 0.48
CA TYR A 33 -6.15 6.92 1.33
C TYR A 33 -7.15 8.06 1.10
N ASP A 34 -6.68 9.31 1.12
CA ASP A 34 -7.54 10.48 0.97
C ASP A 34 -8.20 10.53 -0.41
N TYR A 35 -7.47 10.20 -1.48
CA TYR A 35 -8.02 10.10 -2.83
C TYR A 35 -9.14 9.06 -2.94
N HIS A 36 -8.95 7.87 -2.36
CA HIS A 36 -9.96 6.82 -2.43
C HIS A 36 -11.14 7.07 -1.49
N LYS A 37 -10.91 7.74 -0.35
CA LYS A 37 -11.96 8.19 0.56
C LYS A 37 -12.86 9.24 -0.11
N ALA A 38 -12.28 10.18 -0.85
CA ALA A 38 -13.03 11.16 -1.63
C ALA A 38 -13.94 10.53 -2.71
N ARG A 39 -13.63 9.29 -3.14
CA ARG A 39 -14.42 8.51 -4.10
C ARG A 39 -15.47 7.59 -3.44
N ASN A 40 -15.82 7.83 -2.17
CA ASN A 40 -16.78 7.04 -1.40
C ASN A 40 -16.48 5.53 -1.33
N GLN A 41 -15.20 5.13 -1.41
CA GLN A 41 -14.85 3.73 -1.18
C GLN A 41 -14.91 3.38 0.31
N SER A 42 -15.36 2.16 0.63
CA SER A 42 -15.39 1.66 2.00
C SER A 42 -13.97 1.65 2.60
N HIS A 43 -13.84 2.17 3.81
CA HIS A 43 -12.60 2.27 4.57
C HIS A 43 -11.78 0.97 4.58
N PHE A 44 -12.44 -0.16 4.89
CA PHE A 44 -11.79 -1.48 4.91
C PHE A 44 -11.28 -1.91 3.53
N THR A 45 -11.97 -1.53 2.45
CA THR A 45 -11.54 -1.82 1.09
C THR A 45 -10.29 -1.03 0.73
N ILE A 46 -10.22 0.24 1.14
CA ILE A 46 -9.06 1.11 0.90
C ILE A 46 -7.83 0.53 1.62
N ILE A 47 -7.93 0.23 2.91
CA ILE A 47 -6.80 -0.32 3.69
C ILE A 47 -6.35 -1.67 3.13
N ARG A 48 -7.29 -2.56 2.77
CA ARG A 48 -6.92 -3.86 2.17
C ARG A 48 -6.17 -3.69 0.85
N ASN A 49 -6.56 -2.71 0.02
CA ASN A 49 -5.87 -2.43 -1.23
C ASN A 49 -4.50 -1.77 -0.99
N LEU A 50 -4.40 -0.91 0.03
CA LEU A 50 -3.14 -0.32 0.48
C LEU A 50 -2.17 -1.41 0.97
N ALA A 51 -2.63 -2.35 1.79
CA ALA A 51 -1.83 -3.48 2.26
C ALA A 51 -1.28 -4.32 1.09
N LYS A 52 -2.10 -4.58 0.06
CA LYS A 52 -1.63 -5.28 -1.15
C LYS A 52 -0.52 -4.52 -1.89
N LYS A 53 -0.59 -3.19 -1.94
CA LYS A 53 0.47 -2.37 -2.55
C LYS A 53 1.76 -2.48 -1.76
N TRP A 54 1.67 -2.34 -0.44
CA TRP A 54 2.85 -2.49 0.41
C TRP A 54 3.48 -3.88 0.34
N ILE A 55 2.69 -4.95 0.29
CA ILE A 55 3.23 -6.32 0.12
C ILE A 55 4.08 -6.40 -1.15
N LYS A 56 3.65 -5.79 -2.26
CA LYS A 56 4.43 -5.76 -3.50
C LYS A 56 5.72 -4.97 -3.36
N ILE A 57 5.68 -3.84 -2.67
CA ILE A 57 6.87 -3.02 -2.41
C ILE A 57 7.87 -3.80 -1.54
N LEU A 58 7.42 -4.32 -0.41
CA LEU A 58 8.25 -5.11 0.50
C LEU A 58 8.85 -6.33 -0.19
N PHE A 59 8.05 -7.02 -1.00
CA PHE A 59 8.53 -8.17 -1.77
C PHE A 59 9.60 -7.78 -2.79
N ALA A 60 9.43 -6.65 -3.50
CA ALA A 60 10.43 -6.15 -4.43
C ALA A 60 11.73 -5.72 -3.72
N VAL A 61 11.61 -5.01 -2.59
CA VAL A 61 12.74 -4.57 -1.77
C VAL A 61 13.50 -5.77 -1.20
N TRP A 62 12.77 -6.79 -0.71
CA TRP A 62 13.34 -8.04 -0.20
C TRP A 62 14.07 -8.83 -1.28
N LEU A 63 13.47 -9.01 -2.47
CA LEU A 63 14.10 -9.71 -3.59
C LEU A 63 15.37 -9.01 -4.08
N ASN A 64 15.37 -7.68 -4.11
CA ASN A 64 16.52 -6.89 -4.57
C ASN A 64 17.57 -6.68 -3.47
N GLY A 65 17.29 -7.05 -2.21
CA GLY A 65 18.17 -6.79 -1.07
C GLY A 65 18.45 -5.30 -0.83
N THR A 66 17.53 -4.42 -1.23
CA THR A 66 17.70 -2.96 -1.13
C THR A 66 16.97 -2.41 0.09
N THR A 67 17.22 -1.16 0.44
CA THR A 67 16.42 -0.43 1.44
C THR A 67 15.23 0.24 0.76
N TYR A 68 14.12 0.37 1.48
CA TYR A 68 12.95 1.09 0.96
C TYR A 68 13.23 2.60 0.95
N ASP A 69 13.24 3.20 -0.25
CA ASP A 69 13.29 4.65 -0.45
C ASP A 69 11.91 5.18 -0.89
N GLU A 70 11.28 5.96 -0.02
CA GLU A 70 9.97 6.55 -0.27
C GLU A 70 10.01 7.60 -1.38
N ALA A 71 11.06 8.41 -1.47
CA ALA A 71 11.18 9.47 -2.47
C ALA A 71 11.27 8.87 -3.87
N LEU A 72 12.07 7.83 -4.04
CA LEU A 72 12.17 7.08 -5.30
C LEU A 72 10.81 6.45 -5.67
N HIS A 73 10.09 5.93 -4.68
CA HIS A 73 8.74 5.39 -4.92
C HIS A 73 7.78 6.47 -5.44
N ILE A 74 7.77 7.64 -4.82
CA ILE A 74 6.92 8.77 -5.22
C ILE A 74 7.29 9.28 -6.62
N GLN A 75 8.57 9.42 -6.93
CA GLN A 75 9.02 9.80 -8.27
C GLN A 75 8.53 8.82 -9.33
N ASN A 76 8.63 7.52 -9.07
CA ASN A 76 8.12 6.49 -9.97
C ASN A 76 6.59 6.55 -10.14
N LEU A 77 5.85 6.90 -9.09
CA LEU A 77 4.40 7.11 -9.18
C LEU A 77 4.04 8.34 -10.02
N LYS A 78 4.77 9.45 -9.85
CA LYS A 78 4.62 10.68 -10.65
C LYS A 78 4.95 10.42 -12.12
N ALA A 79 6.04 9.72 -12.41
CA ALA A 79 6.43 9.34 -13.76
C ALA A 79 5.37 8.48 -14.46
N ARG A 80 4.62 7.67 -13.69
CA ARG A 80 3.51 6.84 -14.18
C ARG A 80 2.17 7.58 -14.21
N ASN A 81 2.17 8.88 -13.95
CA ASN A 81 1.01 9.76 -13.99
C ASN A 81 -0.14 9.28 -13.09
N ILE A 82 0.18 8.75 -11.90
CA ILE A 82 -0.85 8.22 -11.00
C ILE A 82 -1.60 9.39 -10.32
N PRO A 83 -2.95 9.40 -10.35
CA PRO A 83 -3.74 10.58 -9.96
C PRO A 83 -3.49 11.08 -8.53
N TRP A 84 -3.32 10.15 -7.57
CA TRP A 84 -3.13 10.50 -6.16
C TRP A 84 -1.69 10.83 -5.79
N SER A 85 -0.70 10.48 -6.63
CA SER A 85 0.70 10.88 -6.40
C SER A 85 1.02 12.29 -6.88
N MET A 86 0.12 12.92 -7.63
CA MET A 86 0.28 14.31 -8.09
C MET A 86 0.14 15.34 -6.96
N VAL A 87 -0.50 14.95 -5.86
CA VAL A 87 -0.71 15.81 -4.68
C VAL A 87 0.52 15.83 -3.76
N LEU A 88 1.45 14.89 -3.98
CA LEU A 88 2.77 14.80 -3.33
C LEU A 88 3.80 15.54 -4.16
#